data_AF-A1DDR7-F1
#
_entry.id   AF-A1DDR7-F1
#
_cell.length_a   1.000
_cell.length_b   1.000
_cell.length_c   1.000
_cell.angle_alpha   90.00
_cell.angle_beta   90.00
_cell.angle_gamma   90.00
#
_symmetry.space_group_name_H-M   'P 1'
#
loop_
_entity.id
_entity.type
_entity.pdbx_description
1 polymer ?
#
loop_
_entity_poly.entity_id
_entity_poly.type
_entity_poly.pdbx_seq_one_letter_code
_entity_poly.pdbx_strand_id
1 'polypeptide(L)'
;MMFDIADVKKRYGDVCVVEDSKDKIIMDLFAYIEELTSELQDERDEVDNNKRLIASFKEDIRNLENMRRDQAKLSFVSVLVDGDGMNFHGSLVKDGKHGGLEAARLLIQAVQDHIQKVDPEAPPNISCKIRVFANIEGLTEAYRNNNILGTGESLTSFIQGFNQENALCDFVDAGNGKECADVKLRARFEQDIIDVHCRRIIFCTSADNSHARVLSPHRGSKRISLVKGPPFAQEMGELAAGFTTDSFESVFMSSKLKATRRVSFSATNTAITPPRTPTPNYASAAKATPPTQSSSLVVSTPAHGASKLRPSVCVNSRGQRVDHPLRYSSKENVETLKRRKLCNQFHLLRSCPYGNNCTHKHGPPLNDTEITDLTHIARLSVCSNGIFCHDVTCVCGHRCPQKICSGRGCKFPDSMHGVDTNICRDHLRDAR
;
A
#
# COMPACT_ATOMS: atom_id res chain seq x y z
N MET A 1 -31.84 102.47 48.14
CA MET A 1 -31.78 101.32 47.21
C MET A 1 -32.93 100.40 47.55
N MET A 2 -33.94 100.34 46.70
CA MET A 2 -35.09 99.46 46.92
C MET A 2 -34.64 98.05 46.54
N PHE A 3 -34.64 97.12 47.49
CA PHE A 3 -34.28 95.72 47.24
C PHE A 3 -35.33 95.11 46.33
N ASP A 4 -34.96 94.85 45.08
CA ASP A 4 -35.86 94.22 44.11
C ASP A 4 -35.94 92.71 44.40
N ILE A 5 -36.95 92.34 45.18
CA ILE A 5 -37.25 90.94 45.54
C ILE A 5 -37.55 90.10 44.29
N ALA A 6 -38.06 90.69 43.21
CA ALA A 6 -38.30 89.97 41.98
C ALA A 6 -36.98 89.58 41.30
N ASP A 7 -35.98 90.46 41.31
CA ASP A 7 -34.63 90.17 40.80
C ASP A 7 -33.93 89.07 41.61
N VAL A 8 -34.02 89.09 42.94
CA VAL A 8 -33.44 88.03 43.80
C VAL A 8 -34.12 86.67 43.56
N LYS A 9 -35.45 86.63 43.43
CA LYS A 9 -36.19 85.40 43.10
C LYS A 9 -35.82 84.85 41.73
N LYS A 10 -35.61 85.72 40.75
CA LYS A 10 -35.14 85.34 39.41
C LYS A 10 -33.75 84.71 39.47
N ARG A 11 -32.79 85.38 40.13
CA ARG A 11 -31.42 84.86 40.31
C ARG A 11 -31.38 83.53 41.04
N TYR A 12 -32.24 83.34 42.06
CA TYR A 12 -32.39 82.04 42.74
C TYR A 12 -32.90 80.95 41.79
N GLY A 13 -33.90 81.25 40.96
CA GLY A 13 -34.40 80.33 39.93
C GLY A 13 -33.31 79.94 38.92
N ASP A 14 -32.51 80.91 38.45
CA ASP A 14 -31.39 80.65 37.53
C ASP A 14 -30.33 79.74 38.17
N VAL A 15 -30.03 79.90 39.47
CA VAL A 15 -29.10 79.02 40.21
C VAL A 15 -29.66 77.61 40.35
N CYS A 16 -30.96 77.44 40.66
CA CYS A 16 -31.59 76.13 40.72
C CYS A 16 -31.47 75.38 39.39
N VAL A 17 -31.69 76.05 38.26
CA VAL A 17 -31.52 75.45 36.93
C VAL A 17 -30.08 74.99 36.68
N VAL A 18 -29.09 75.76 37.13
CA VAL A 18 -27.67 75.37 37.01
C VAL A 18 -27.35 74.16 37.89
N GLU A 19 -27.84 74.13 39.13
CA GLU A 19 -27.64 72.97 40.02
C GLU A 19 -28.33 71.71 39.48
N ASP A 20 -29.57 71.81 38.99
CA ASP A 20 -30.27 70.69 38.32
C ASP A 20 -29.48 70.19 37.09
N SER A 21 -28.89 71.11 36.32
CA SER A 21 -28.04 70.75 35.18
C SER A 21 -26.74 70.06 35.62
N LYS A 22 -26.14 70.48 36.73
CA LYS A 22 -24.92 69.85 37.28
C LYS A 22 -25.24 68.45 37.79
N ASP A 23 -26.33 68.29 38.53
CA ASP A 23 -26.77 66.99 39.03
C ASP A 23 -27.05 66.01 37.89
N LYS A 24 -27.66 66.49 36.80
CA LYS A 24 -27.85 65.67 35.60
C LYS A 24 -26.53 65.22 34.98
N ILE A 25 -25.56 66.12 34.83
CA ILE A 25 -24.22 65.77 34.31
C ILE A 25 -23.53 64.75 35.23
N ILE A 26 -23.65 64.90 36.55
CA ILE A 26 -23.08 63.97 37.52
C ILE A 26 -23.72 62.58 37.42
N MET A 27 -25.05 62.51 37.29
CA MET A 27 -25.76 61.26 37.08
C MET A 27 -25.38 60.58 35.76
N ASP A 28 -25.29 61.35 34.67
CA ASP A 28 -24.86 60.85 33.36
C ASP A 28 -23.41 60.31 33.43
N LEU A 29 -22.53 60.99 34.18
CA LEU A 29 -21.16 60.54 34.43
C LEU A 29 -21.09 59.25 35.24
N PHE A 30 -21.93 59.09 36.28
CA PHE A 30 -21.97 57.83 37.03
C PHE A 30 -22.44 56.67 36.16
N ALA A 31 -23.51 56.85 35.39
CA ALA A 31 -23.99 55.84 34.45
C ALA A 31 -22.90 55.44 33.45
N TYR A 32 -22.17 56.42 32.90
CA TYR A 32 -21.08 56.16 31.97
C TYR A 32 -19.90 55.41 32.62
N ILE A 33 -19.53 55.75 33.87
CA ILE A 33 -18.47 55.05 34.60
C ILE A 33 -18.88 53.61 34.93
N GLU A 34 -20.14 53.38 35.31
CA GLU A 34 -20.67 52.03 35.56
C GLU A 34 -20.64 51.17 34.29
N GLU A 35 -21.08 51.74 33.15
CA GLU A 35 -21.02 51.08 31.84
C GLU A 35 -19.57 50.73 31.44
N LEU A 36 -18.66 51.71 31.48
CA LEU A 36 -17.24 51.49 31.22
C LEU A 36 -16.60 50.44 32.13
N THR A 37 -16.98 50.44 33.42
CA THR A 37 -16.45 49.46 34.38
C THR A 37 -16.95 48.06 34.07
N SER A 38 -18.21 47.92 33.64
CA SER A 38 -18.78 46.65 33.18
C SER A 38 -18.06 46.15 31.92
N GLU A 39 -17.91 47.01 30.91
CA GLU A 39 -17.21 46.64 29.66
C GLU A 39 -15.76 46.21 29.93
N LEU A 40 -15.04 46.94 30.80
CA LEU A 40 -13.66 46.61 31.14
C LEU A 40 -13.56 45.28 31.92
N GLN A 41 -14.56 44.96 32.73
CA GLN A 41 -14.63 43.66 33.42
C GLN A 41 -14.88 42.52 32.43
N ASP A 42 -15.81 42.69 31.49
CA ASP A 42 -16.12 41.70 30.45
C ASP A 42 -14.90 41.42 29.57
N GLU A 43 -14.18 42.46 29.14
CA GLU A 43 -12.94 42.35 28.36
C GLU A 43 -11.83 41.64 29.16
N ARG A 44 -11.72 41.90 30.47
CA ARG A 44 -10.76 41.19 31.34
C ARG A 44 -11.07 39.70 31.42
N ASP A 45 -12.34 39.36 31.59
CA ASP A 45 -12.79 37.98 31.67
C ASP A 45 -12.59 37.24 30.33
N GLU A 46 -12.79 37.93 29.19
CA GLU A 46 -12.46 37.40 27.87
C GLU A 46 -10.96 37.17 27.70
N VAL A 47 -10.12 38.13 28.09
CA VAL A 47 -8.65 38.00 28.03
C VAL A 47 -8.17 36.84 28.91
N ASP A 48 -8.73 36.66 30.10
CA ASP A 48 -8.35 35.56 30.99
C ASP A 48 -8.83 34.20 30.48
N ASN A 49 -10.01 34.12 29.86
CA ASN A 49 -10.46 32.93 29.14
C ASN A 49 -9.53 32.59 27.98
N ASN A 50 -9.12 33.60 27.19
CA ASN A 50 -8.17 33.43 26.09
C ASN A 50 -6.80 32.95 26.59
N LYS A 51 -6.28 33.49 27.70
CA LYS A 51 -5.02 33.02 28.31
C LYS A 51 -5.12 31.55 28.73
N ARG A 52 -6.23 31.15 29.35
CA ARG A 52 -6.47 29.75 29.75
C ARG A 52 -6.51 28.81 28.54
N LEU A 53 -7.18 29.23 27.47
CA LEU A 53 -7.24 28.46 26.22
C LEU A 53 -5.86 28.31 25.57
N ILE A 54 -5.08 29.40 25.51
CA ILE A 54 -3.70 29.38 25.00
C ILE A 54 -2.81 28.45 25.86
N ALA A 55 -2.97 28.46 27.18
CA ALA A 55 -2.23 27.57 28.06
C ALA A 55 -2.58 26.10 27.79
N SER A 56 -3.86 25.78 27.58
CA SER A 56 -4.33 24.43 27.20
C SER A 56 -3.71 24.00 25.86
N PHE A 57 -3.79 24.83 24.82
CA PHE A 57 -3.19 24.49 23.52
C PHE A 57 -1.68 24.31 23.58
N LYS A 58 -0.98 25.11 24.39
CA LYS A 58 0.47 24.92 24.60
C LYS A 58 0.77 23.56 25.23
N GLU A 59 -0.05 23.11 26.16
CA GLU A 59 0.10 21.80 26.78
C GLU A 59 -0.20 20.66 25.80
N ASP A 60 -1.26 20.79 25.00
CA ASP A 60 -1.59 19.83 23.94
C ASP A 60 -0.47 19.72 22.91
N ILE A 61 0.13 20.84 22.50
CA ILE A 61 1.30 20.85 21.60
C ILE A 61 2.48 20.09 22.24
N ARG A 62 2.78 20.34 23.52
CA ARG A 62 3.85 19.62 24.23
C ARG A 62 3.57 18.12 24.31
N ASN A 63 2.33 17.72 24.56
CA ASN A 63 1.92 16.32 24.59
C ASN A 63 2.04 15.66 23.20
N LEU A 64 1.63 16.36 22.14
CA LEU A 64 1.79 15.90 20.76
C LEU A 64 3.26 15.75 20.37
N GLU A 65 4.12 16.68 20.78
CA GLU A 65 5.57 16.59 20.56
C GLU A 65 6.18 15.40 21.30
N ASN A 66 5.80 15.17 22.55
CA ASN A 66 6.27 14.02 23.32
C ASN A 66 5.84 12.71 22.68
N MET A 67 4.57 12.58 22.28
CA MET A 67 4.08 11.40 21.55
C MET A 67 4.83 11.18 20.23
N ARG A 68 5.13 12.25 19.48
CA ARG A 68 5.95 12.15 18.25
C ARG A 68 7.37 11.68 18.54
N ARG A 69 8.00 12.17 19.61
CA ARG A 69 9.34 11.71 20.04
C ARG A 69 9.31 10.23 20.43
N ASP A 70 8.30 9.79 21.17
CA ASP A 70 8.17 8.38 21.55
C ASP A 70 7.90 7.47 20.35
N GLN A 71 7.08 7.93 19.40
CA GLN A 71 6.89 7.22 18.12
C GLN A 71 8.20 7.15 17.31
N ALA A 72 9.02 8.19 17.33
CA ALA A 72 10.34 8.19 16.67
C ALA A 72 11.29 7.14 17.28
N LYS A 73 11.20 6.86 18.59
CA LYS A 73 12.00 5.80 19.24
C LYS A 73 11.65 4.39 18.73
N LEU A 74 10.42 4.19 18.28
CA LEU A 74 9.96 2.92 17.70
C LEU A 74 10.25 2.81 16.20
N SER A 75 10.80 3.85 15.59
CA SER A 75 11.07 3.88 14.15
C SER A 75 12.14 2.86 13.75
N PHE A 76 11.93 2.20 12.61
CA PHE A 76 12.84 1.20 12.08
C PHE A 76 12.90 1.23 10.56
N VAL A 77 13.94 0.58 10.02
CA VAL A 77 14.09 0.28 8.59
C VAL A 77 13.92 -1.22 8.41
N SER A 78 13.06 -1.61 7.46
CA SER A 78 12.87 -3.02 7.10
C SER A 78 13.75 -3.36 5.91
N VAL A 79 14.56 -4.40 6.03
CA VAL A 79 15.43 -4.91 4.96
C VAL A 79 14.97 -6.32 4.62
N LEU A 80 14.40 -6.48 3.44
CA LEU A 80 13.80 -7.74 2.98
C LEU A 80 14.63 -8.29 1.83
N VAL A 81 15.20 -9.48 2.02
CA VAL A 81 16.13 -10.08 1.07
C VAL A 81 15.58 -11.40 0.54
N ASP A 82 15.44 -11.49 -0.77
CA ASP A 82 15.30 -12.75 -1.49
C ASP A 82 16.68 -13.43 -1.56
N GLY A 83 16.95 -14.37 -0.66
CA GLY A 83 18.25 -15.05 -0.59
C GLY A 83 18.49 -16.04 -1.74
N ASP A 84 17.43 -16.47 -2.44
CA ASP A 84 17.56 -17.32 -3.62
C ASP A 84 18.11 -16.50 -4.80
N GLY A 85 17.64 -15.26 -4.96
CA GLY A 85 18.06 -14.34 -6.01
C GLY A 85 19.22 -13.39 -5.66
N MET A 86 19.39 -13.02 -4.38
CA MET A 86 20.43 -12.12 -3.86
C MET A 86 21.46 -12.91 -3.05
N ASN A 87 22.35 -13.59 -3.75
CA ASN A 87 23.32 -14.47 -3.12
C ASN A 87 24.45 -13.66 -2.45
N PHE A 88 24.86 -14.06 -1.24
CA PHE A 88 25.98 -13.48 -0.50
C PHE A 88 27.31 -13.86 -1.16
N HIS A 89 28.35 -13.05 -0.94
CA HIS A 89 29.69 -13.34 -1.45
C HIS A 89 30.19 -14.72 -1.05
N GLY A 90 30.77 -15.43 -2.02
CA GLY A 90 31.28 -16.78 -1.79
C GLY A 90 32.39 -16.86 -0.74
N SER A 91 33.17 -15.78 -0.54
CA SER A 91 34.15 -15.69 0.55
C SER A 91 33.50 -15.69 1.94
N LEU A 92 32.42 -14.93 2.11
CA LEU A 92 31.63 -14.89 3.35
C LEU A 92 30.97 -16.25 3.62
N VAL A 93 30.41 -16.88 2.58
CA VAL A 93 29.78 -18.19 2.72
C VAL A 93 30.81 -19.28 3.08
N LYS A 94 32.00 -19.26 2.47
CA LYS A 94 33.10 -20.20 2.75
C LYS A 94 33.63 -20.10 4.18
N ASP A 95 33.64 -18.90 4.74
CA ASP A 95 34.13 -18.64 6.10
C ASP A 95 33.13 -19.08 7.19
N GLY A 96 32.06 -19.77 6.80
CA GLY A 96 31.11 -20.42 7.70
C GLY A 96 30.55 -19.43 8.72
N LYS A 97 30.70 -19.75 10.01
CA LYS A 97 30.16 -18.92 11.09
C LYS A 97 30.72 -17.50 11.12
N HIS A 98 32.02 -17.33 10.93
CA HIS A 98 32.65 -16.01 10.93
C HIS A 98 32.17 -15.16 9.77
N GLY A 99 32.09 -15.75 8.57
CA GLY A 99 31.55 -15.05 7.42
C GLY A 99 30.06 -14.72 7.53
N GLY A 100 29.28 -15.52 8.27
CA GLY A 100 27.89 -15.19 8.63
C GLY A 100 27.78 -13.94 9.51
N LEU A 101 28.60 -13.86 10.56
CA LEU A 101 28.67 -12.69 11.45
C LEU A 101 29.07 -11.44 10.63
N GLU A 102 30.11 -11.56 9.82
CA GLU A 102 30.62 -10.47 9.02
C GLU A 102 29.64 -10.03 7.92
N ALA A 103 28.91 -10.96 7.29
CA ALA A 103 27.87 -10.64 6.32
C ALA A 103 26.73 -9.81 6.93
N ALA A 104 26.29 -10.15 8.14
CA ALA A 104 25.29 -9.36 8.86
C ALA A 104 25.83 -7.96 9.19
N ARG A 105 27.06 -7.87 9.70
CA ARG A 105 27.71 -6.58 10.02
C ARG A 105 27.85 -5.67 8.80
N LEU A 106 28.34 -6.21 7.67
CA LEU A 106 28.47 -5.48 6.41
C LEU A 106 27.12 -5.02 5.86
N LEU A 107 26.08 -5.85 5.99
CA LEU A 107 24.73 -5.49 5.55
C LEU A 107 24.12 -4.38 6.40
N ILE A 108 24.29 -4.42 7.73
CA ILE A 108 23.87 -3.34 8.63
C ILE A 108 24.58 -2.03 8.26
N GLN A 109 25.89 -2.08 8.04
CA GLN A 109 26.67 -0.91 7.66
C GLN A 109 26.21 -0.34 6.31
N ALA A 110 26.05 -1.18 5.29
CA ALA A 110 25.57 -0.74 3.97
C ALA A 110 24.17 -0.12 4.03
N VAL A 111 23.29 -0.66 4.88
CA VAL A 111 21.96 -0.11 5.13
C VAL A 111 22.04 1.25 5.83
N GLN A 112 22.88 1.40 6.84
CA GLN A 112 23.07 2.68 7.54
C GLN A 112 23.61 3.76 6.59
N ASP A 113 24.64 3.43 5.80
CA ASP A 113 25.22 4.33 4.80
C ASP A 113 24.18 4.72 3.74
N HIS A 114 23.33 3.78 3.31
CA HIS A 114 22.23 4.07 2.40
C HIS A 114 21.24 5.05 3.02
N ILE A 115 20.75 4.76 4.23
CA ILE A 115 19.76 5.57 4.93
C ILE A 115 20.25 7.00 5.14
N GLN A 116 21.51 7.19 5.52
CA GLN A 116 22.08 8.53 5.68
C GLN A 116 22.02 9.37 4.39
N LYS A 117 22.12 8.73 3.20
CA LYS A 117 22.01 9.41 1.91
C LYS A 117 20.57 9.74 1.54
N VAL A 118 19.61 8.88 1.89
CA VAL A 118 18.24 8.93 1.35
C VAL A 118 17.18 9.42 2.34
N ASP A 119 17.48 9.47 3.63
CA ASP A 119 16.65 10.01 4.71
C ASP A 119 17.54 10.68 5.77
N PRO A 120 18.02 11.92 5.53
CA PRO A 120 18.90 12.64 6.46
C PRO A 120 18.24 12.94 7.83
N GLU A 121 16.92 12.93 7.88
CA GLU A 121 16.12 13.13 9.11
C GLU A 121 15.98 11.83 9.93
N ALA A 122 16.51 10.70 9.44
CA ALA A 122 16.52 9.46 10.19
C ALA A 122 17.47 9.56 11.40
N PRO A 123 17.09 8.99 12.56
CA PRO A 123 18.01 8.88 13.69
C PRO A 123 19.29 8.12 13.29
N PRO A 124 20.49 8.57 13.73
CA PRO A 124 21.76 7.93 13.36
C PRO A 124 21.84 6.43 13.68
N ASN A 125 21.17 6.01 14.76
CA ASN A 125 21.14 4.63 15.24
C ASN A 125 19.77 3.97 15.01
N ILE A 126 19.11 4.27 13.88
CA ILE A 126 17.81 3.68 13.58
C ILE A 126 17.89 2.15 13.55
N SER A 127 16.89 1.51 14.16
CA SER A 127 16.78 0.05 14.21
C SER A 127 16.63 -0.52 12.80
N CYS A 128 17.47 -1.50 12.44
CA CYS A 128 17.41 -2.19 11.15
C CYS A 128 16.91 -3.61 11.36
N LYS A 129 15.74 -3.94 10.82
CA LYS A 129 15.16 -5.29 10.85
C LYS A 129 15.46 -5.99 9.54
N ILE A 130 16.39 -6.94 9.56
CA ILE A 130 16.89 -7.61 8.37
C ILE A 130 16.34 -9.02 8.32
N ARG A 131 15.66 -9.36 7.23
CA ARG A 131 15.14 -10.71 7.00
C ARG A 131 15.54 -11.23 5.64
N VAL A 132 16.27 -12.33 5.63
CA VAL A 132 16.61 -13.10 4.45
C VAL A 132 15.70 -14.31 4.38
N PHE A 133 14.99 -14.48 3.27
CA PHE A 133 14.17 -15.65 3.00
C PHE A 133 14.78 -16.42 1.85
N ALA A 134 15.05 -17.70 2.05
CA ALA A 134 15.59 -18.57 1.00
C ALA A 134 15.13 -20.01 1.21
N ASN A 135 15.13 -20.80 0.14
CA ASN A 135 15.12 -22.25 0.24
C ASN A 135 16.54 -22.72 0.60
N ILE A 136 16.81 -23.00 1.89
CA ILE A 136 18.17 -23.32 2.35
C ILE A 136 18.74 -24.54 1.64
N GLU A 137 17.93 -25.57 1.40
CA GLU A 137 18.36 -26.80 0.72
C GLU A 137 18.78 -26.49 -0.72
N GLY A 138 17.91 -25.80 -1.47
CA GLY A 138 18.19 -25.41 -2.86
C GLY A 138 19.38 -24.45 -2.98
N LEU A 139 19.48 -23.48 -2.07
CA LEU A 139 20.57 -22.51 -2.04
C LEU A 139 21.91 -23.18 -1.68
N THR A 140 21.92 -24.13 -0.74
CA THR A 140 23.13 -24.90 -0.40
C THR A 140 23.63 -25.68 -1.62
N GLU A 141 22.74 -26.36 -2.35
CA GLU A 141 23.10 -27.07 -3.58
C GLU A 141 23.60 -26.11 -4.67
N ALA A 142 23.01 -24.92 -4.78
CA ALA A 142 23.47 -23.89 -5.71
C ALA A 142 24.91 -23.43 -5.40
N TYR A 143 25.27 -23.21 -4.13
CA TYR A 143 26.64 -22.86 -3.75
C TYR A 143 27.64 -24.00 -3.99
N ARG A 144 27.25 -25.27 -3.76
CA ARG A 144 28.09 -26.43 -4.08
C ARG A 144 28.37 -26.54 -5.58
N ASN A 145 27.33 -26.39 -6.40
CA ASN A 145 27.46 -26.45 -7.86
C ASN A 145 28.35 -25.33 -8.44
N ASN A 146 28.56 -24.25 -7.69
CA ASN A 146 29.43 -23.15 -8.06
C ASN A 146 30.82 -23.23 -7.39
N ASN A 147 31.19 -24.37 -6.79
CA ASN A 147 32.45 -24.59 -6.06
C ASN A 147 32.70 -23.56 -4.93
N ILE A 148 31.62 -23.05 -4.36
CA ILE A 148 31.68 -22.18 -3.17
C ILE A 148 31.69 -23.04 -1.91
N LEU A 149 30.83 -24.05 -1.84
CA LEU A 149 30.84 -25.04 -0.77
C LEU A 149 31.40 -26.37 -1.29
N GLY A 150 32.15 -27.06 -0.45
CA GLY A 150 32.61 -28.43 -0.69
C GLY A 150 31.49 -29.46 -0.62
N THR A 151 31.77 -30.68 -1.10
CA THR A 151 30.85 -31.81 -1.01
C THR A 151 30.63 -32.17 0.46
N GLY A 152 29.39 -32.06 0.95
CA GLY A 152 29.03 -32.32 2.35
C GLY A 152 29.02 -31.08 3.26
N GLU A 153 29.57 -29.96 2.81
CA GLU A 153 29.47 -28.69 3.55
C GLU A 153 28.04 -28.11 3.48
N SER A 154 27.63 -27.38 4.51
CA SER A 154 26.28 -26.83 4.68
C SER A 154 26.32 -25.33 4.96
N LEU A 155 25.25 -24.62 4.58
CA LEU A 155 25.04 -23.22 4.97
C LEU A 155 24.73 -23.03 6.47
N THR A 156 24.51 -24.11 7.22
CA THR A 156 24.10 -24.03 8.63
C THR A 156 25.00 -23.13 9.48
N SER A 157 26.32 -23.28 9.39
CA SER A 157 27.24 -22.46 10.18
C SER A 157 27.19 -20.98 9.81
N PHE A 158 27.10 -20.67 8.51
CA PHE A 158 26.91 -19.31 8.00
C PHE A 158 25.61 -18.69 8.53
N ILE A 159 24.50 -19.41 8.42
CA ILE A 159 23.18 -18.97 8.90
C ILE A 159 23.19 -18.73 10.42
N GLN A 160 23.83 -19.62 11.19
CA GLN A 160 23.98 -19.43 12.63
C GLN A 160 24.80 -18.17 12.96
N GLY A 161 25.88 -17.91 12.22
CA GLY A 161 26.66 -16.68 12.36
C GLY A 161 25.81 -15.44 12.07
N PHE A 162 25.12 -15.43 10.94
CA PHE A 162 24.26 -14.31 10.53
C PHE A 162 23.18 -13.99 11.58
N ASN A 163 22.49 -15.02 12.10
CA ASN A 163 21.44 -14.86 13.09
C ASN A 163 21.97 -14.47 14.49
N GLN A 164 23.26 -14.68 14.78
CA GLN A 164 23.86 -14.37 16.08
C GLN A 164 24.41 -12.94 16.17
N GLU A 165 24.79 -12.32 15.05
CA GLU A 165 25.43 -11.00 15.06
C GLU A 165 24.53 -9.91 15.64
N ASN A 166 23.25 -9.91 15.28
CA ASN A 166 22.30 -8.91 15.72
C ASN A 166 20.92 -9.51 15.94
N ALA A 167 20.27 -9.14 17.05
CA ALA A 167 18.95 -9.65 17.43
C ALA A 167 17.83 -9.34 16.41
N LEU A 168 18.09 -8.45 15.45
CA LEU A 168 17.16 -8.07 14.39
C LEU A 168 17.56 -8.61 13.00
N CYS A 169 18.55 -9.50 12.94
CA CYS A 169 18.96 -10.20 11.72
C CYS A 169 18.44 -11.64 11.75
N ASP A 170 17.53 -11.95 10.82
CA ASP A 170 16.96 -13.28 10.67
C ASP A 170 17.24 -13.83 9.26
N PHE A 171 17.92 -14.96 9.18
CA PHE A 171 18.00 -15.79 7.99
C PHE A 171 17.05 -16.97 8.18
N VAL A 172 15.98 -16.96 7.39
CA VAL A 172 14.80 -17.82 7.58
C VAL A 172 14.72 -18.83 6.45
N ASP A 173 14.63 -20.10 6.83
CA ASP A 173 14.26 -21.16 5.88
C ASP A 173 12.81 -20.96 5.41
N ALA A 174 12.64 -20.71 4.12
CA ALA A 174 11.32 -20.62 3.52
C ALA A 174 10.69 -22.00 3.26
N GLY A 175 11.50 -23.07 3.31
CA GLY A 175 11.12 -24.42 2.89
C GLY A 175 11.42 -24.69 1.43
N ASN A 176 11.15 -25.93 1.00
CA ASN A 176 11.51 -26.45 -0.33
C ASN A 176 10.43 -26.29 -1.41
N GLY A 177 9.31 -25.63 -1.09
CA GLY A 177 8.25 -25.35 -2.03
C GLY A 177 8.62 -24.23 -3.00
N LYS A 178 8.08 -24.30 -4.22
CA LYS A 178 8.19 -23.21 -5.19
C LYS A 178 7.48 -21.95 -4.64
N GLU A 179 8.10 -20.79 -4.78
CA GLU A 179 7.57 -19.48 -4.35
C GLU A 179 7.38 -19.32 -2.83
N CYS A 180 7.91 -20.22 -1.98
CA CYS A 180 7.78 -20.09 -0.53
C CYS A 180 8.48 -18.84 0.03
N ALA A 181 9.65 -18.48 -0.50
CA ALA A 181 10.35 -17.25 -0.14
C ALA A 181 9.53 -16.02 -0.57
N ASP A 182 8.99 -16.04 -1.79
CA ASP A 182 8.18 -14.95 -2.35
C ASP A 182 6.94 -14.65 -1.52
N VAL A 183 6.24 -15.69 -1.05
CA VAL A 183 5.05 -15.53 -0.20
C VAL A 183 5.42 -14.84 1.11
N LYS A 184 6.53 -15.21 1.74
CA LYS A 184 7.01 -14.59 3.00
C LYS A 184 7.46 -13.15 2.77
N LEU A 185 8.23 -12.89 1.71
CA LEU A 185 8.67 -11.55 1.32
C LEU A 185 7.50 -10.63 1.07
N ARG A 186 6.52 -11.08 0.29
CA ARG A 186 5.31 -10.31 -0.03
C ARG A 186 4.51 -9.99 1.23
N ALA A 187 4.21 -11.00 2.05
CA ALA A 187 3.46 -10.79 3.29
C ALA A 187 4.17 -9.79 4.20
N ARG A 188 5.50 -9.85 4.27
CA ARG A 188 6.26 -8.92 5.09
C ARG A 188 6.28 -7.51 4.54
N PHE A 189 6.47 -7.36 3.23
CA PHE A 189 6.39 -6.07 2.55
C PHE A 189 5.02 -5.41 2.78
N GLU A 190 3.92 -6.15 2.59
CA GLU A 190 2.55 -5.64 2.77
C GLU A 190 2.30 -5.16 4.22
N GLN A 191 2.91 -5.80 5.21
CA GLN A 191 2.86 -5.36 6.61
C GLN A 191 3.73 -4.12 6.85
N ASP A 192 4.96 -4.10 6.34
CA ASP A 192 5.91 -3.03 6.60
C ASP A 192 5.53 -1.71 5.92
N ILE A 193 4.86 -1.75 4.77
CA ILE A 193 4.50 -0.54 4.03
C ILE A 193 3.37 0.25 4.71
N ILE A 194 2.51 -0.43 5.48
CA ILE A 194 1.44 0.20 6.26
C ILE A 194 1.87 0.56 7.69
N ASP A 195 2.97 0.00 8.19
CA ASP A 195 3.49 0.30 9.52
C ASP A 195 4.02 1.75 9.54
N VAL A 196 3.43 2.58 10.41
CA VAL A 196 3.80 3.99 10.56
C VAL A 196 5.19 4.20 11.16
N HIS A 197 5.73 3.18 11.84
CA HIS A 197 7.07 3.21 12.41
C HIS A 197 8.14 2.75 11.41
N CYS A 198 7.74 2.04 10.35
CA CYS A 198 8.66 1.65 9.28
C CYS A 198 9.00 2.87 8.42
N ARG A 199 10.16 3.51 8.63
CA ARG A 199 10.51 4.69 7.83
C ARG A 199 10.78 4.33 6.37
N ARG A 200 11.44 3.19 6.16
CA ARG A 200 11.84 2.74 4.83
C ARG A 200 11.90 1.22 4.73
N ILE A 201 11.54 0.72 3.54
CA ILE A 201 11.71 -0.67 3.14
C ILE A 201 12.83 -0.72 2.11
N ILE A 202 13.90 -1.43 2.43
CA ILE A 202 14.99 -1.78 1.53
C ILE A 202 14.71 -3.17 1.00
N PHE A 203 14.36 -3.26 -0.27
CA PHE A 203 13.86 -4.47 -0.91
C PHE A 203 14.94 -5.02 -1.85
N CYS A 204 15.55 -6.13 -1.43
CA CYS A 204 16.67 -6.78 -2.11
C CYS A 204 16.12 -7.97 -2.91
N THR A 205 15.57 -7.69 -4.09
CA THR A 205 14.90 -8.69 -4.96
C THR A 205 15.22 -8.47 -6.43
N SER A 206 16.41 -7.94 -6.73
CA SER A 206 16.77 -7.51 -8.10
C SER A 206 16.65 -8.61 -9.15
N ALA A 207 16.85 -9.83 -8.73
CA ALA A 207 16.98 -11.02 -9.52
C ALA A 207 15.66 -11.64 -10.06
N ASP A 208 14.51 -11.31 -9.47
CA ASP A 208 13.24 -12.02 -9.73
C ASP A 208 12.10 -11.07 -10.10
N ASN A 209 11.42 -11.37 -11.21
CA ASN A 209 10.23 -10.62 -11.67
C ASN A 209 8.98 -10.94 -10.83
N SER A 210 8.96 -12.01 -10.02
CA SER A 210 7.81 -12.41 -9.20
C SER A 210 7.35 -11.28 -8.27
N HIS A 211 8.27 -10.43 -7.83
CA HIS A 211 7.99 -9.30 -6.93
C HIS A 211 7.55 -8.02 -7.64
N ALA A 212 7.63 -7.94 -8.97
CA ALA A 212 7.26 -6.76 -9.74
C ALA A 212 5.81 -6.32 -9.47
N ARG A 213 4.91 -7.30 -9.31
CA ARG A 213 3.49 -7.06 -9.01
C ARG A 213 3.25 -6.43 -7.65
N VAL A 214 4.08 -6.78 -6.66
CA VAL A 214 3.98 -6.24 -5.29
C VAL A 214 4.46 -4.79 -5.26
N LEU A 215 5.50 -4.46 -6.03
CA LEU A 215 6.04 -3.11 -6.11
C LEU A 215 5.25 -2.17 -7.01
N SER A 216 4.55 -2.70 -8.03
CA SER A 216 3.85 -1.89 -9.04
C SER A 216 2.88 -0.84 -8.49
N PRO A 217 2.05 -1.13 -7.46
CA PRO A 217 1.17 -0.14 -6.85
C PRO A 217 1.90 0.99 -6.10
N HIS A 218 3.18 0.81 -5.78
CA HIS A 218 3.97 1.72 -4.95
C HIS A 218 5.02 2.51 -5.72
N ARG A 219 4.97 2.52 -7.07
CA ARG A 219 5.87 3.32 -7.92
C ARG A 219 5.94 4.78 -7.44
N GLY A 220 7.15 5.32 -7.34
CA GLY A 220 7.41 6.69 -6.87
C GLY A 220 7.41 6.86 -5.35
N SER A 221 7.16 5.80 -4.58
CA SER A 221 7.22 5.87 -3.11
C SER A 221 8.65 6.15 -2.63
N LYS A 222 8.82 7.23 -1.87
CA LYS A 222 10.08 7.57 -1.20
C LYS A 222 10.39 6.66 0.00
N ARG A 223 9.43 5.83 0.42
CA ARG A 223 9.59 4.86 1.53
C ARG A 223 10.20 3.54 1.06
N ILE A 224 10.48 3.37 -0.22
CA ILE A 224 11.01 2.11 -0.77
C ILE A 224 12.34 2.39 -1.45
N SER A 225 13.30 1.49 -1.26
CA SER A 225 14.57 1.49 -2.00
C SER A 225 14.89 0.08 -2.46
N LEU A 226 15.31 -0.05 -3.72
CA LEU A 226 15.61 -1.34 -4.33
C LEU A 226 17.13 -1.54 -4.35
N VAL A 227 17.57 -2.72 -3.91
CA VAL A 227 19.00 -3.06 -3.92
C VAL A 227 19.31 -3.96 -5.11
N LYS A 228 20.27 -3.54 -5.90
CA LYS A 228 20.85 -4.28 -7.00
C LYS A 228 22.00 -5.14 -6.49
N GLY A 229 21.88 -6.46 -6.67
CA GLY A 229 22.99 -7.40 -6.56
C GLY A 229 23.33 -7.85 -7.98
N PRO A 230 22.72 -8.95 -8.47
CA PRO A 230 22.64 -9.23 -9.89
C PRO A 230 21.96 -8.10 -10.68
N PRO A 231 22.14 -8.03 -12.01
CA PRO A 231 21.37 -7.14 -12.86
C PRO A 231 19.87 -7.34 -12.64
N PHE A 232 19.11 -6.23 -12.62
CA PHE A 232 17.66 -6.30 -12.47
C PHE A 232 17.06 -7.17 -13.59
N ALA A 233 16.19 -8.09 -13.20
CA ALA A 233 15.33 -8.79 -14.16
C ALA A 233 14.45 -7.75 -14.91
N GLN A 234 14.06 -8.05 -16.15
CA GLN A 234 13.50 -7.04 -17.06
C GLN A 234 12.35 -6.20 -16.46
N GLU A 235 11.34 -6.84 -15.85
CA GLU A 235 10.19 -6.13 -15.27
C GLU A 235 10.60 -5.35 -14.01
N MET A 236 11.51 -5.91 -13.21
CA MET A 236 12.08 -5.21 -12.05
C MET A 236 12.92 -3.99 -12.46
N GLY A 237 13.62 -4.07 -13.59
CA GLY A 237 14.42 -2.97 -14.12
C GLY A 237 13.57 -1.79 -14.58
N GLU A 238 12.46 -2.08 -15.27
CA GLU A 238 11.46 -1.05 -15.64
C GLU A 238 10.85 -0.39 -14.40
N LEU A 239 10.58 -1.18 -13.36
CA LEU A 239 10.07 -0.66 -12.08
C LEU A 239 11.11 0.17 -11.33
N ALA A 240 12.37 -0.27 -11.33
CA ALA A 240 13.46 0.36 -10.59
C ALA A 240 13.67 1.83 -10.97
N ALA A 241 13.34 2.23 -12.20
CA ALA A 241 13.35 3.62 -12.63
C ALA A 241 12.43 4.54 -11.80
N GLY A 242 11.39 3.98 -11.17
CA GLY A 242 10.46 4.70 -10.29
C GLY A 242 10.83 4.66 -8.80
N PHE A 243 12.00 4.11 -8.43
CA PHE A 243 12.43 3.97 -7.04
C PHE A 243 13.86 4.45 -6.82
N THR A 244 14.21 4.77 -5.58
CA THR A 244 15.62 4.92 -5.21
C THR A 244 16.31 3.56 -5.31
N THR A 245 17.46 3.51 -5.96
CA THR A 245 18.24 2.27 -6.14
C THR A 245 19.63 2.43 -5.52
N ASP A 246 20.17 1.33 -5.02
CA ASP A 246 21.55 1.25 -4.52
C ASP A 246 22.11 -0.17 -4.74
N SER A 247 23.39 -0.39 -4.47
CA SER A 247 24.06 -1.68 -4.58
C SER A 247 24.96 -1.95 -3.39
N PHE A 248 24.79 -3.11 -2.75
CA PHE A 248 25.59 -3.51 -1.59
C PHE A 248 26.65 -4.53 -2.00
N GLU A 249 27.62 -4.08 -2.80
CA GLU A 249 28.62 -4.92 -3.46
C GLU A 249 29.56 -5.66 -2.49
N SER A 250 29.71 -5.16 -1.26
CA SER A 250 30.46 -5.84 -0.20
C SER A 250 29.72 -7.04 0.40
N VAL A 251 28.40 -7.12 0.21
CA VAL A 251 27.54 -8.15 0.80
C VAL A 251 27.08 -9.16 -0.26
N PHE A 252 26.51 -8.65 -1.35
CA PHE A 252 25.88 -9.46 -2.38
C PHE A 252 26.77 -9.61 -3.61
N MET A 253 26.66 -10.77 -4.26
CA MET A 253 27.30 -11.02 -5.54
C MET A 253 26.66 -10.17 -6.65
N SER A 254 27.48 -9.67 -7.57
CA SER A 254 27.03 -8.91 -8.76
C SER A 254 26.46 -9.79 -9.87
N SER A 255 26.52 -11.12 -9.72
CA SER A 255 26.01 -12.10 -10.66
C SER A 255 25.34 -13.26 -9.92
N LYS A 256 24.26 -13.81 -10.48
CA LYS A 256 23.61 -15.00 -9.93
C LYS A 256 24.54 -16.21 -9.94
N LEU A 257 24.34 -17.11 -8.98
CA LEU A 257 24.87 -18.46 -9.03
C LEU A 257 24.41 -19.17 -10.32
N LYS A 258 25.31 -19.88 -10.99
CA LYS A 258 24.98 -20.60 -12.23
C LYS A 258 24.00 -21.73 -11.92
N ALA A 259 22.89 -21.76 -12.64
CA ALA A 259 21.93 -22.85 -12.57
C ALA A 259 22.46 -24.06 -13.36
N THR A 260 22.85 -25.12 -12.67
CA THR A 260 23.14 -26.42 -13.29
C THR A 260 21.81 -27.12 -13.58
N ARG A 261 21.34 -27.06 -14.83
CA ARG A 261 20.30 -28.00 -15.30
C ARG A 261 20.91 -29.39 -15.31
N ARG A 262 20.62 -30.23 -14.31
CA ARG A 262 20.80 -31.69 -14.45
C ARG A 262 19.78 -32.16 -15.49
N VAL A 263 20.21 -32.30 -16.73
CA VAL A 263 19.45 -33.03 -17.75
C VAL A 263 19.54 -34.50 -17.35
N SER A 264 18.49 -35.04 -16.77
CA SER A 264 18.40 -36.48 -16.50
C SER A 264 18.28 -37.24 -17.82
N PHE A 265 19.40 -37.56 -18.44
CA PHE A 265 19.48 -38.63 -19.44
C PHE A 265 19.76 -39.93 -18.69
N SER A 266 18.68 -40.62 -18.29
CA SER A 266 18.78 -42.01 -17.84
C SER A 266 18.67 -42.97 -19.02
N ALA A 267 19.49 -44.02 -18.92
CA ALA A 267 19.44 -45.32 -19.59
C ALA A 267 20.20 -45.49 -20.93
N THR A 268 21.40 -46.04 -20.75
CA THR A 268 22.07 -47.05 -21.59
C THR A 268 21.13 -47.94 -22.39
N ASN A 269 21.35 -48.06 -23.70
CA ASN A 269 20.74 -49.10 -24.54
C ASN A 269 21.83 -49.95 -25.21
N THR A 270 22.12 -51.09 -24.59
CA THR A 270 22.65 -52.30 -25.24
C THR A 270 21.55 -52.94 -26.07
N ALA A 271 21.86 -53.22 -27.34
CA ALA A 271 20.97 -53.81 -28.32
C ALA A 271 20.81 -55.33 -28.13
N ILE A 272 19.58 -55.83 -27.97
CA ILE A 272 19.17 -57.23 -28.24
C ILE A 272 17.67 -57.26 -28.65
N THR A 273 17.36 -57.63 -29.89
CA THR A 273 16.05 -58.15 -30.42
C THR A 273 15.79 -59.58 -29.93
N PRO A 274 14.56 -60.21 -29.87
CA PRO A 274 13.37 -60.14 -30.79
C PRO A 274 11.98 -60.39 -30.08
N PRO A 275 10.87 -60.93 -30.67
CA PRO A 275 10.18 -60.74 -31.97
C PRO A 275 8.69 -60.27 -31.86
N ARG A 276 8.08 -60.05 -33.03
CA ARG A 276 6.72 -59.54 -33.37
C ARG A 276 5.58 -60.55 -33.14
N THR A 277 4.39 -60.03 -32.76
CA THR A 277 3.07 -60.39 -33.35
C THR A 277 2.00 -59.31 -33.04
N PRO A 278 0.92 -59.17 -33.86
CA PRO A 278 0.29 -57.89 -34.16
C PRO A 278 -1.19 -57.75 -33.74
N THR A 279 -1.65 -56.52 -33.48
CA THR A 279 -3.06 -56.10 -33.66
C THR A 279 -3.14 -54.67 -34.23
N PRO A 280 -4.14 -54.35 -35.07
CA PRO A 280 -4.06 -53.23 -36.02
C PRO A 280 -4.74 -51.96 -35.51
N ASN A 281 -4.03 -50.84 -35.58
CA ASN A 281 -4.58 -49.49 -35.48
C ASN A 281 -4.68 -48.87 -36.89
N TYR A 282 -5.85 -48.32 -37.21
CA TYR A 282 -6.17 -47.67 -38.47
C TYR A 282 -6.15 -46.14 -38.27
N ALA A 283 -5.07 -45.48 -38.70
CA ALA A 283 -5.08 -44.05 -39.06
C ALA A 283 -3.72 -43.66 -39.69
N SER A 284 -3.65 -43.61 -41.01
CA SER A 284 -2.58 -42.92 -41.74
C SER A 284 -3.04 -42.59 -43.15
N ALA A 285 -3.12 -41.29 -43.46
CA ALA A 285 -2.90 -40.66 -44.78
C ALA A 285 -3.41 -39.21 -44.67
N ALA A 286 -2.77 -38.16 -45.19
CA ALA A 286 -1.47 -38.03 -45.85
C ALA A 286 -1.08 -36.54 -45.81
N LYS A 287 0.24 -36.28 -45.76
CA LYS A 287 0.86 -34.99 -46.12
C LYS A 287 0.95 -34.90 -47.64
N ALA A 288 0.71 -33.71 -48.20
CA ALA A 288 1.30 -33.26 -49.45
C ALA A 288 1.48 -31.72 -49.43
N THR A 289 2.54 -31.25 -50.07
CA THR A 289 2.94 -29.86 -50.39
C THR A 289 3.47 -29.90 -51.85
N PRO A 290 3.77 -28.80 -52.57
CA PRO A 290 3.48 -27.34 -52.46
C PRO A 290 2.89 -26.81 -53.83
N PRO A 291 2.92 -25.52 -54.30
CA PRO A 291 4.06 -24.59 -54.41
C PRO A 291 3.78 -23.08 -54.13
N THR A 292 4.88 -22.33 -54.13
CA THR A 292 5.09 -20.90 -53.85
C THR A 292 4.50 -19.95 -54.91
N GLN A 293 3.75 -18.91 -54.51
CA GLN A 293 3.69 -17.62 -55.19
C GLN A 293 3.50 -16.47 -54.18
N SER A 294 4.27 -15.41 -54.41
CA SER A 294 4.37 -14.17 -53.65
C SER A 294 3.07 -13.37 -53.68
N SER A 295 2.62 -12.87 -52.52
CA SER A 295 1.92 -11.59 -52.41
C SER A 295 1.86 -11.16 -50.95
N SER A 296 2.63 -10.12 -50.65
CA SER A 296 2.56 -9.37 -49.40
C SER A 296 1.19 -8.71 -49.29
N LEU A 297 0.39 -9.11 -48.31
CA LEU A 297 -0.71 -8.29 -47.78
C LEU A 297 -0.66 -8.31 -46.25
N VAL A 298 0.13 -7.38 -45.75
CA VAL A 298 -0.12 -6.72 -44.47
C VAL A 298 -1.58 -6.26 -44.43
N VAL A 299 -2.43 -7.02 -43.75
CA VAL A 299 -3.76 -6.52 -43.36
C VAL A 299 -3.56 -5.60 -42.17
N SER A 300 -3.22 -4.36 -42.53
CA SER A 300 -3.49 -3.18 -41.71
C SER A 300 -4.99 -2.94 -41.78
N THR A 301 -5.68 -3.01 -40.65
CA THR A 301 -7.07 -2.56 -40.51
C THR A 301 -7.14 -1.45 -39.46
N PRO A 302 -8.07 -0.50 -39.63
CA PRO A 302 -7.67 0.90 -39.77
C PRO A 302 -7.54 1.64 -38.45
N ALA A 303 -6.61 2.59 -38.43
CA ALA A 303 -6.67 3.75 -37.56
C ALA A 303 -7.98 4.51 -37.85
N HIS A 304 -8.99 4.27 -37.04
CA HIS A 304 -10.09 5.20 -36.85
C HIS A 304 -9.98 5.78 -35.45
N GLY A 305 -9.62 7.05 -35.42
CA GLY A 305 -9.59 7.89 -34.24
C GLY A 305 -10.98 7.94 -33.61
N ALA A 306 -11.10 7.30 -32.46
CA ALA A 306 -11.98 7.70 -31.40
C ALA A 306 -11.26 7.34 -30.11
N SER A 307 -10.86 8.35 -29.34
CA SER A 307 -10.27 8.19 -28.02
C SER A 307 -11.22 7.38 -27.13
N LYS A 308 -11.01 6.06 -27.01
CA LYS A 308 -11.69 5.25 -26.01
C LYS A 308 -11.06 5.59 -24.67
N LEU A 309 -11.69 6.55 -23.98
CA LEU A 309 -11.48 6.84 -22.57
C LEU A 309 -11.38 5.50 -21.82
N ARG A 310 -10.24 5.27 -21.16
CA ARG A 310 -10.12 4.18 -20.18
C ARG A 310 -11.26 4.35 -19.17
N PRO A 311 -12.02 3.30 -18.79
CA PRO A 311 -13.05 3.46 -17.79
C PRO A 311 -12.39 3.87 -16.48
N SER A 312 -12.46 5.15 -16.15
CA SER A 312 -12.05 5.69 -14.87
C SER A 312 -13.06 5.25 -13.81
N VAL A 313 -12.58 4.95 -12.62
CA VAL A 313 -13.46 4.82 -11.45
C VAL A 313 -14.13 6.17 -11.23
N CYS A 314 -15.46 6.20 -11.24
CA CYS A 314 -16.20 7.41 -10.92
C CYS A 314 -16.04 7.75 -9.44
N VAL A 315 -15.80 9.02 -9.15
CA VAL A 315 -15.63 9.52 -7.78
C VAL A 315 -16.54 10.73 -7.53
N ASN A 316 -16.89 10.98 -6.27
CA ASN A 316 -17.53 12.23 -5.86
C ASN A 316 -16.49 13.33 -5.59
N SER A 317 -16.95 14.52 -5.19
CA SER A 317 -16.11 15.68 -4.85
C SER A 317 -15.09 15.42 -3.72
N ARG A 318 -15.28 14.34 -2.95
CA ARG A 318 -14.40 13.92 -1.86
C ARG A 318 -13.43 12.80 -2.28
N GLY A 319 -13.34 12.49 -3.58
CA GLY A 319 -12.49 11.42 -4.10
C GLY A 319 -12.97 10.00 -3.75
N GLN A 320 -14.19 9.85 -3.22
CA GLN A 320 -14.76 8.57 -2.85
C GLN A 320 -15.37 7.89 -4.08
N ARG A 321 -15.12 6.59 -4.26
CA ARG A 321 -15.67 5.81 -5.36
C ARG A 321 -17.19 5.76 -5.31
N VAL A 322 -17.80 6.10 -6.43
CA VAL A 322 -19.25 6.02 -6.66
C VAL A 322 -19.51 5.04 -7.79
N ASP A 323 -19.94 3.82 -7.46
CA ASP A 323 -20.38 2.89 -8.48
C ASP A 323 -21.74 3.30 -9.05
N HIS A 324 -21.91 3.10 -10.36
CA HIS A 324 -23.17 3.33 -11.05
C HIS A 324 -24.32 2.56 -10.37
N PRO A 325 -25.47 3.21 -10.13
CA PRO A 325 -26.65 2.54 -9.60
C PRO A 325 -27.05 1.35 -10.47
N LEU A 326 -27.28 0.20 -9.84
CA LEU A 326 -27.74 -1.02 -10.51
C LEU A 326 -29.21 -1.25 -10.15
N ARG A 327 -30.02 -1.56 -11.17
CA ARG A 327 -31.36 -2.10 -10.99
C ARG A 327 -31.32 -3.60 -11.27
N TYR A 328 -31.28 -4.39 -10.20
CA TYR A 328 -31.38 -5.86 -10.31
C TYR A 328 -32.83 -6.26 -10.66
N SER A 329 -33.01 -7.48 -11.14
CA SER A 329 -34.25 -7.94 -11.77
C SER A 329 -35.41 -8.10 -10.78
N SER A 330 -35.27 -8.96 -9.77
CA SER A 330 -36.23 -9.17 -8.70
C SER A 330 -35.55 -9.77 -7.47
N LYS A 331 -36.18 -9.63 -6.30
CA LYS A 331 -35.65 -10.20 -5.05
C LYS A 331 -35.58 -11.73 -5.13
N GLU A 332 -36.56 -12.35 -5.77
CA GLU A 332 -36.63 -13.81 -5.94
C GLU A 332 -35.50 -14.35 -6.82
N ASN A 333 -35.17 -13.65 -7.92
CA ASN A 333 -34.07 -14.02 -8.81
C ASN A 333 -32.72 -13.91 -8.10
N VAL A 334 -32.50 -12.82 -7.36
CA VAL A 334 -31.28 -12.62 -6.55
C VAL A 334 -31.12 -13.74 -5.51
N GLU A 335 -32.18 -14.10 -4.79
CA GLU A 335 -32.11 -15.19 -3.80
C GLU A 335 -31.88 -16.55 -4.46
N THR A 336 -32.47 -16.80 -5.64
CA THR A 336 -32.20 -18.01 -6.43
C THR A 336 -30.75 -18.08 -6.89
N LEU A 337 -30.19 -16.96 -7.32
CA LEU A 337 -28.80 -16.87 -7.78
C LEU A 337 -27.80 -17.06 -6.63
N LYS A 338 -28.08 -16.50 -5.44
CA LYS A 338 -27.26 -16.74 -4.23
C LYS A 338 -27.16 -18.23 -3.89
N ARG A 339 -28.26 -18.98 -3.99
CA ARG A 339 -28.27 -20.43 -3.71
C ARG A 339 -27.40 -21.24 -4.66
N ARG A 340 -27.12 -20.74 -5.87
CA ARG A 340 -26.26 -21.42 -6.86
C ARG A 340 -24.77 -21.36 -6.51
N LYS A 341 -24.33 -20.46 -5.61
CA LYS A 341 -22.93 -20.27 -5.18
C LYS A 341 -21.97 -20.09 -6.37
N LEU A 342 -22.35 -19.21 -7.30
CA LEU A 342 -21.52 -18.85 -8.45
C LEU A 342 -20.31 -18.01 -8.02
N CYS A 343 -19.19 -18.16 -8.71
CA CYS A 343 -18.01 -17.33 -8.45
C CYS A 343 -18.18 -15.94 -9.09
N ASN A 344 -18.31 -14.89 -8.26
CA ASN A 344 -18.48 -13.52 -8.74
C ASN A 344 -17.35 -13.08 -9.67
N GLN A 345 -16.09 -13.33 -9.29
CA GLN A 345 -14.92 -12.92 -10.07
C GLN A 345 -14.92 -13.59 -11.45
N PHE A 346 -15.13 -14.90 -11.50
CA PHE A 346 -15.15 -15.66 -12.74
C PHE A 346 -16.28 -15.21 -13.68
N HIS A 347 -17.50 -15.08 -13.17
CA HIS A 347 -18.66 -14.79 -14.02
C HIS A 347 -18.73 -13.32 -14.44
N LEU A 348 -18.20 -12.38 -13.65
CA LEU A 348 -18.23 -10.95 -13.96
C LEU A 348 -16.98 -10.47 -14.72
N LEU A 349 -15.81 -11.04 -14.46
CA LEU A 349 -14.54 -10.61 -15.06
C LEU A 349 -13.89 -11.65 -15.99
N ARG A 350 -14.51 -12.83 -16.13
CA ARG A 350 -13.97 -13.97 -16.91
C ARG A 350 -12.62 -14.50 -16.41
N SER A 351 -12.26 -14.16 -15.18
CA SER A 351 -11.01 -14.58 -14.55
C SER A 351 -11.24 -14.83 -13.05
N CYS A 352 -10.63 -15.88 -12.50
CA CYS A 352 -10.69 -16.17 -11.07
C CYS A 352 -9.29 -16.52 -10.57
N PRO A 353 -8.75 -15.81 -9.55
CA PRO A 353 -7.39 -16.04 -9.08
C PRO A 353 -7.21 -17.43 -8.46
N TYR A 354 -8.29 -18.07 -8.00
CA TYR A 354 -8.26 -19.40 -7.39
C TYR A 354 -8.32 -20.54 -8.42
N GLY A 355 -8.59 -20.26 -9.70
CA GLY A 355 -8.66 -21.29 -10.75
C GLY A 355 -9.52 -22.50 -10.34
N ASN A 356 -8.95 -23.69 -10.42
CA ASN A 356 -9.62 -24.95 -10.05
C ASN A 356 -9.80 -25.15 -8.54
N ASN A 357 -9.12 -24.36 -7.70
CA ASN A 357 -9.24 -24.40 -6.24
C ASN A 357 -10.36 -23.48 -5.73
N CYS A 358 -11.14 -22.86 -6.62
CA CYS A 358 -12.25 -22.01 -6.21
C CYS A 358 -13.38 -22.84 -5.60
N THR A 359 -13.82 -22.48 -4.39
CA THR A 359 -14.97 -23.12 -3.71
C THR A 359 -16.33 -22.73 -4.30
N HIS A 360 -16.34 -21.81 -5.27
CA HIS A 360 -17.53 -21.32 -5.94
C HIS A 360 -17.60 -21.85 -7.38
N LYS A 361 -18.80 -21.98 -7.93
CA LYS A 361 -19.01 -22.62 -9.24
C LYS A 361 -18.57 -21.72 -10.40
N HIS A 362 -17.64 -22.24 -11.20
CA HIS A 362 -17.33 -21.76 -12.56
C HIS A 362 -18.24 -22.46 -13.58
N GLY A 363 -18.42 -21.88 -14.76
CA GLY A 363 -19.29 -22.48 -15.78
C GLY A 363 -19.53 -21.61 -17.01
N PRO A 364 -20.56 -21.93 -17.81
CA PRO A 364 -20.92 -21.15 -18.99
C PRO A 364 -21.23 -19.67 -18.66
N PRO A 365 -21.13 -18.76 -19.65
CA PRO A 365 -21.60 -17.39 -19.53
C PRO A 365 -23.04 -17.28 -19.02
N LEU A 366 -23.23 -16.43 -18.02
CA LEU A 366 -24.55 -16.00 -17.58
C LEU A 366 -25.16 -15.01 -18.57
N ASN A 367 -26.49 -14.93 -18.59
CA ASN A 367 -27.19 -13.92 -19.38
C ASN A 367 -27.13 -12.54 -18.71
N ASP A 368 -27.49 -11.47 -19.44
CA ASP A 368 -27.35 -10.09 -18.96
C ASP A 368 -28.11 -9.78 -17.66
N THR A 369 -29.28 -10.40 -17.49
CA THR A 369 -30.09 -10.29 -16.26
C THR A 369 -29.36 -10.94 -15.08
N GLU A 370 -28.84 -12.15 -15.27
CA GLU A 370 -28.06 -12.86 -14.25
C GLU A 370 -26.74 -12.16 -13.94
N ILE A 371 -26.07 -11.54 -14.92
CA ILE A 371 -24.87 -10.72 -14.70
C ILE A 371 -25.21 -9.50 -13.84
N THR A 372 -26.33 -8.83 -14.12
CA THR A 372 -26.79 -7.67 -13.34
C THR A 372 -27.10 -8.07 -11.89
N ASP A 373 -27.82 -9.18 -11.70
CA ASP A 373 -28.17 -9.72 -10.39
C ASP A 373 -26.93 -10.20 -9.62
N LEU A 374 -25.98 -10.84 -10.31
CA LEU A 374 -24.72 -11.27 -9.71
C LEU A 374 -23.84 -10.07 -9.32
N THR A 375 -23.83 -9.01 -10.13
CA THR A 375 -23.13 -7.76 -9.79
C THR A 375 -23.74 -7.12 -8.55
N HIS A 376 -25.08 -7.13 -8.42
CA HIS A 376 -25.75 -6.70 -7.20
C HIS A 376 -25.32 -7.54 -5.98
N ILE A 377 -25.30 -8.88 -6.10
CA ILE A 377 -24.85 -9.79 -5.05
C ILE A 377 -23.39 -9.52 -4.66
N ALA A 378 -22.50 -9.36 -5.63
CA ALA A 378 -21.09 -9.07 -5.40
C ALA A 378 -20.89 -7.77 -4.62
N ARG A 379 -21.68 -6.74 -4.94
CA ARG A 379 -21.67 -5.45 -4.23
C ARG A 379 -22.29 -5.48 -2.84
N LEU A 380 -22.87 -6.60 -2.41
CA LEU A 380 -23.22 -6.78 -1.00
C LEU A 380 -21.98 -7.08 -0.16
N SER A 381 -20.87 -7.56 -0.74
CA SER A 381 -19.63 -7.83 0.00
C SER A 381 -18.78 -6.56 0.11
N VAL A 382 -18.27 -6.26 1.29
CA VAL A 382 -17.45 -5.06 1.52
C VAL A 382 -16.13 -5.18 0.77
N CYS A 383 -15.78 -4.14 0.01
CA CYS A 383 -14.47 -4.04 -0.62
C CYS A 383 -13.37 -3.88 0.44
N SER A 384 -12.30 -4.67 0.33
CA SER A 384 -11.13 -4.56 1.23
C SER A 384 -10.40 -3.22 1.10
N ASN A 385 -10.40 -2.61 -0.10
CA ASN A 385 -9.80 -1.29 -0.36
C ASN A 385 -10.74 -0.13 0.02
N GLY A 386 -11.89 -0.44 0.60
CA GLY A 386 -12.75 0.59 1.16
C GLY A 386 -13.45 1.46 0.11
N ILE A 387 -13.92 2.62 0.54
CA ILE A 387 -14.59 3.62 -0.30
C ILE A 387 -13.61 4.34 -1.27
N PHE A 388 -12.31 4.16 -1.11
CA PHE A 388 -11.25 4.75 -1.95
C PHE A 388 -10.64 3.73 -2.93
N CYS A 389 -11.35 2.64 -3.24
CA CYS A 389 -10.89 1.63 -4.18
C CYS A 389 -10.75 2.18 -5.61
N HIS A 390 -9.54 2.21 -6.16
CA HIS A 390 -9.27 2.65 -7.54
C HIS A 390 -9.24 1.52 -8.58
N ASP A 391 -9.53 0.28 -8.17
CA ASP A 391 -9.54 -0.87 -9.09
C ASP A 391 -10.81 -0.86 -9.96
N VAL A 392 -10.64 -0.53 -11.24
CA VAL A 392 -11.69 -0.49 -12.27
C VAL A 392 -12.41 -1.84 -12.40
N THR A 393 -11.74 -2.95 -12.07
CA THR A 393 -12.30 -4.30 -12.16
C THR A 393 -12.91 -4.80 -10.85
N CYS A 394 -12.90 -3.99 -9.79
CA CYS A 394 -13.45 -4.41 -8.50
C CYS A 394 -14.97 -4.63 -8.58
N VAL A 395 -15.40 -5.83 -8.20
CA VAL A 395 -16.82 -6.26 -8.17
C VAL A 395 -17.47 -6.11 -6.79
N CYS A 396 -16.69 -5.80 -5.75
CA CYS A 396 -17.16 -5.63 -4.38
C CYS A 396 -17.93 -4.32 -4.20
N GLY A 397 -18.59 -4.18 -3.04
CA GLY A 397 -19.34 -2.98 -2.65
C GLY A 397 -18.45 -1.94 -1.99
N HIS A 398 -18.55 -0.69 -2.46
CA HIS A 398 -17.83 0.47 -1.93
C HIS A 398 -18.70 1.42 -1.09
N ARG A 399 -20.02 1.14 -1.03
CA ARG A 399 -20.99 1.84 -0.19
C ARG A 399 -22.04 0.86 0.32
N CYS A 400 -22.66 1.17 1.45
CA CYS A 400 -23.81 0.40 1.92
C CYS A 400 -24.97 0.49 0.90
N PRO A 401 -25.52 -0.66 0.43
CA PRO A 401 -26.59 -0.67 -0.56
C PRO A 401 -27.98 -0.36 0.03
N GLN A 402 -28.11 -0.34 1.35
CA GLN A 402 -29.38 -0.09 2.03
C GLN A 402 -29.72 1.41 2.03
N LYS A 403 -30.92 1.76 1.56
CA LYS A 403 -31.40 3.16 1.52
C LYS A 403 -31.53 3.76 2.92
N ILE A 404 -31.97 2.96 3.89
CA ILE A 404 -32.12 3.35 5.29
C ILE A 404 -31.34 2.31 6.11
N CYS A 405 -30.16 2.71 6.60
CA CYS A 405 -29.31 1.86 7.42
C CYS A 405 -28.88 2.65 8.66
N SER A 406 -29.06 2.07 9.84
CA SER A 406 -28.70 2.68 11.13
C SER A 406 -27.22 2.53 11.50
N GLY A 407 -26.40 1.90 10.64
CA GLY A 407 -24.99 1.57 10.89
C GLY A 407 -24.80 0.42 11.90
N ARG A 408 -25.64 0.35 12.94
CA ARG A 408 -25.57 -0.69 14.00
C ARG A 408 -25.78 -2.10 13.43
N GLY A 409 -24.75 -2.94 13.53
CA GLY A 409 -24.75 -4.32 13.04
C GLY A 409 -24.63 -4.46 11.52
N CYS A 410 -24.37 -3.37 10.80
CA CYS A 410 -24.09 -3.43 9.37
C CYS A 410 -22.67 -3.95 9.13
N LYS A 411 -22.49 -4.78 8.11
CA LYS A 411 -21.15 -5.25 7.69
C LYS A 411 -20.32 -4.15 7.04
N PHE A 412 -20.95 -3.12 6.47
CA PHE A 412 -20.25 -1.98 5.89
C PHE A 412 -19.78 -1.06 7.03
N PRO A 413 -18.54 -0.55 7.00
CA PRO A 413 -18.06 0.44 7.98
C PRO A 413 -18.89 1.73 7.96
N ASP A 414 -18.85 2.50 9.05
CA ASP A 414 -19.54 3.80 9.15
C ASP A 414 -19.14 4.77 8.04
N SER A 415 -17.88 4.74 7.59
CA SER A 415 -17.36 5.54 6.48
C SER A 415 -17.98 5.22 5.10
N MET A 416 -18.71 4.10 4.97
CA MET A 416 -19.40 3.67 3.75
C MET A 416 -20.91 3.93 3.77
N HIS A 417 -21.40 4.66 4.78
CA HIS A 417 -22.78 5.12 4.89
C HIS A 417 -22.89 6.61 4.54
N GLY A 418 -24.06 7.03 4.03
CA GLY A 418 -24.29 8.44 3.70
C GLY A 418 -23.37 9.00 2.60
N VAL A 419 -22.84 8.13 1.74
CA VAL A 419 -21.90 8.51 0.67
C VAL A 419 -22.63 9.33 -0.38
N ASP A 420 -22.09 10.51 -0.70
CA ASP A 420 -22.57 11.31 -1.81
C ASP A 420 -22.39 10.54 -3.13
N THR A 421 -23.48 10.38 -3.88
CA THR A 421 -23.52 9.64 -5.14
C THR A 421 -23.44 10.55 -6.37
N ASN A 422 -23.26 11.86 -6.18
CA ASN A 422 -22.98 12.79 -7.26
C ASN A 422 -21.56 12.58 -7.77
N ILE A 423 -21.44 12.22 -9.05
CA ILE A 423 -20.15 11.97 -9.70
C ILE A 423 -19.58 13.32 -10.19
N CYS A 424 -18.41 13.69 -9.67
CA CYS A 424 -17.61 14.80 -10.20
C CYS A 424 -16.64 14.22 -11.24
N ARG A 425 -16.60 14.76 -12.45
CA ARG A 425 -15.84 14.21 -13.59
C ARG A 425 -14.36 13.90 -13.26
N ASP A 426 -13.90 12.79 -13.82
CA ASP A 426 -12.54 12.24 -13.97
C ASP A 426 -11.33 13.09 -13.51
N HIS A 427 -10.72 12.68 -12.39
CA HIS A 427 -9.42 13.17 -11.87
C HIS A 427 -8.19 12.87 -12.76
N LEU A 428 -8.35 12.65 -14.07
CA LEU A 428 -7.25 12.31 -14.99
C LEU A 428 -7.10 13.27 -16.19
N ARG A 429 -7.68 14.47 -16.14
CA ARG A 429 -7.45 15.50 -17.18
C ARG A 429 -6.48 16.63 -16.81
N ASP A 430 -6.14 16.82 -15.53
CA ASP A 430 -5.35 17.99 -15.09
C ASP A 430 -3.92 17.66 -14.61
N ALA A 431 -3.25 16.76 -15.32
CA ALA A 431 -1.79 16.63 -15.25
C ALA A 431 -1.24 16.48 -16.67
N ARG A 432 -1.03 17.62 -17.35
CA ARG A 432 -0.15 17.75 -18.51
C ARG A 432 1.07 18.53 -18.12
#